data_AF-A0A0G0LSV0-F1
#
_entry.id   AF-A0A0G0LSV0-F1
#
_cell.length_a   1.000
_cell.length_b   1.000
_cell.length_c   1.000
_cell.angle_alpha   90.00
_cell.angle_beta   90.00
_cell.angle_gamma   90.00
#
_symmetry.space_group_name_H-M   'P 1'
#
loop_
_entity.id
_entity.type
_entity.pdbx_description
1 polymer ?
#
loop_
_entity_poly.entity_id
_entity_poly.type
_entity_poly.pdbx_seq_one_letter_code
_entity_poly.pdbx_strand_id
1 'polypeptide(L)' 'MMRKIGITLINIYQKTLSPDHGPLRGLFPNGACRYQPTCSQYTKEAIEKYGLTKGSFKGALRILRCHPWAKGGEDPVR' A
#
# COMPACT_ATOMS: atom_id res chain seq x y z
N MET A 1 -14.25 -13.70 5.71
CA MET A 1 -13.26 -13.89 6.79
C MET A 1 -11.84 -13.48 6.36
N MET A 2 -11.24 -14.13 5.36
CA MET A 2 -9.84 -13.88 4.94
C MET A 2 -9.53 -12.44 4.50
N ARG A 3 -10.45 -11.75 3.81
CA ARG A 3 -10.25 -10.35 3.38
C ARG A 3 -10.03 -9.42 4.57
N LYS A 4 -10.85 -9.55 5.63
CA LYS A 4 -10.74 -8.72 6.84
C LYS A 4 -9.41 -8.93 7.55
N ILE A 5 -8.89 -10.16 7.59
CA ILE A 5 -7.58 -10.45 8.20
C ILE A 5 -6.48 -9.67 7.48
N GLY A 6 -6.42 -9.77 6.15
CA GLY A 6 -5.43 -9.03 5.35
C GLY A 6 -5.53 -7.51 5.52
N ILE A 7 -6.75 -6.98 5.51
CA ILE A 7 -7.01 -5.55 5.70
C ILE A 7 -6.60 -5.09 7.11
N THR A 8 -6.91 -5.86 8.15
CA THR A 8 -6.50 -5.55 9.53
C THR A 8 -4.98 -5.53 9.67
N LEU A 9 -4.27 -6.49 9.08
CA LEU A 9 -2.81 -6.48 9.07
C LEU A 9 -2.24 -5.24 8.38
N ILE A 10 -2.80 -4.85 7.23
CA ILE A 10 -2.39 -3.63 6.52
C ILE A 10 -2.67 -2.38 7.35
N ASN A 11 -3.82 -2.30 8.02
CA ASN A 11 -4.15 -1.16 8.88
C ASN A 11 -3.20 -1.04 10.08
N ILE A 12 -2.79 -2.17 10.68
CA ILE A 12 -1.80 -2.18 11.76
C ILE A 12 -0.47 -1.65 11.23
N TYR A 13 0.00 -2.19 10.09
CA TYR A 13 1.23 -1.72 9.44
C TYR A 13 1.18 -0.22 9.12
N GLN A 14 0.07 0.27 8.56
CA GLN A 14 -0.14 1.70 8.26
C GLN A 14 -0.02 2.59 9.50
N LYS A 15 -0.49 2.11 10.66
CA LYS A 15 -0.49 2.89 11.91
C LYS A 15 0.83 2.83 12.68
N THR A 16 1.60 1.75 12.54
CA THR A 16 2.82 1.54 13.36
C THR A 16 4.11 1.76 12.58
N LEU A 17 4.27 1.10 11.43
CA LEU A 17 5.55 0.97 10.73
C LEU A 17 5.60 1.71 9.39
N SER A 18 4.46 2.16 8.86
CA SER A 18 4.42 2.79 7.54
C SER A 18 5.08 4.18 7.57
N PRO A 19 6.09 4.42 6.71
CA PRO A 19 6.70 5.74 6.51
C PRO A 19 5.71 6.77 5.94
N ASP A 20 4.57 6.34 5.40
CA ASP A 20 3.64 7.20 4.67
C ASP A 20 2.40 7.63 5.51
N HIS A 21 1.99 6.84 6.51
CA HIS A 21 0.73 7.06 7.27
C HIS A 21 0.91 7.11 8.79
N GLY A 22 2.10 6.77 9.30
CA GLY A 22 2.38 6.65 10.73
C GLY A 22 3.27 7.76 11.29
N PRO A 23 3.71 7.62 12.56
CA PRO A 23 4.63 8.56 13.21
C PRO A 23 5.98 8.67 12.50
N LEU A 24 6.35 7.63 11.74
CA LEU A 24 7.57 7.57 10.93
C LEU A 24 7.54 8.52 9.71
N ARG A 25 6.38 9.08 9.34
CA ARG A 25 6.29 10.10 8.28
C ARG A 25 7.15 11.33 8.57
N GLY A 26 7.35 11.67 9.85
CA GLY A 26 8.26 12.75 10.24
C GLY A 26 9.72 12.50 9.86
N LEU A 27 10.13 11.24 9.71
CA LEU A 27 11.49 10.85 9.31
C LEU A 27 11.64 10.73 7.79
N PHE A 28 10.54 10.59 7.06
CA PHE A 28 10.52 10.43 5.60
C PHE A 28 9.63 11.51 4.96
N PRO A 29 10.10 12.77 4.87
CA PRO A 29 9.29 13.90 4.39
C PRO A 29 8.80 13.74 2.95
N ASN A 30 9.51 12.95 2.13
CA ASN A 30 9.14 12.66 0.74
C ASN A 30 8.27 11.39 0.58
N GLY A 31 7.91 10.72 1.68
CA GLY A 31 7.24 9.43 1.66
C GLY A 31 8.12 8.29 1.09
N ALA A 32 7.68 7.06 1.26
CA ALA A 32 8.27 5.88 0.63
C ALA A 32 7.56 5.51 -0.67
N CYS A 33 6.23 5.71 -0.75
CA CYS A 33 5.47 5.38 -1.96
C CYS A 33 5.43 6.54 -2.96
N ARG A 34 5.80 6.24 -4.21
CA ARG A 34 5.78 7.18 -5.34
C ARG A 34 4.42 7.29 -6.03
N TYR A 35 3.54 6.31 -5.80
CA TYR A 35 2.22 6.26 -6.40
C TYR A 35 1.12 6.67 -5.43
N GLN A 36 0.03 7.26 -5.95
CA GLN A 36 -1.18 7.59 -5.23
C GLN A 36 -2.38 6.80 -5.79
N PRO A 37 -3.22 6.15 -4.95
CA PRO A 37 -2.99 5.92 -3.52
C PRO A 37 -1.70 5.12 -3.28
N THR A 38 -1.18 5.22 -2.05
CA THR A 38 0.06 4.53 -1.65
C THR A 38 -0.03 3.02 -1.82
N CYS A 39 1.12 2.35 -1.85
CA CYS A 39 1.20 0.92 -2.13
C CYS A 39 0.41 0.07 -1.11
N SER A 40 0.42 0.45 0.17
CA SER A 40 -0.38 -0.21 1.22
C SER A 40 -1.88 0.02 1.04
N GLN A 41 -2.28 1.25 0.72
CA GLN A 41 -3.67 1.63 0.47
C GLN A 41 -4.22 0.96 -0.80
N TYR A 42 -3.45 0.96 -1.88
CA TYR A 42 -3.75 0.20 -3.10
C TYR A 42 -3.93 -1.29 -2.81
N THR A 43 -3.05 -1.87 -1.99
CA THR A 43 -3.15 -3.30 -1.64
C THR A 43 -4.42 -3.60 -0.85
N LYS A 44 -4.79 -2.71 0.08
CA LYS A 44 -6.05 -2.80 0.84
C LYS A 44 -7.26 -2.77 -0.09
N GLU A 45 -7.35 -1.77 -0.97
CA GLU A 45 -8.42 -1.63 -1.96
C GLU A 45 -8.47 -2.84 -2.91
N ALA A 46 -7.30 -3.34 -3.33
CA ALA A 46 -7.19 -4.51 -4.19
C ALA A 46 -7.66 -5.79 -3.48
N ILE A 47 -7.40 -5.95 -2.17
CA ILE A 47 -7.89 -7.07 -1.36
C ILE A 47 -9.41 -6.98 -1.16
N GLU A 48 -9.95 -5.77 -0.97
CA GLU A 48 -11.39 -5.55 -0.85
C GLU A 48 -12.11 -5.95 -2.15
N LYS A 49 -11.58 -5.52 -3.30
CA LYS A 49 -12.17 -5.75 -4.61
C LYS A 49 -11.95 -7.17 -5.15
N TYR A 50 -10.71 -7.64 -5.16
CA TYR A 50 -10.32 -8.89 -5.83
C TYR A 50 -10.14 -10.08 -4.87
N GLY A 51 -10.22 -9.85 -3.55
CA GLY A 51 -9.95 -10.86 -2.53
C GLY A 51 -8.47 -10.92 -2.13
N LEU A 52 -8.17 -11.66 -1.07
CA LEU A 52 -6.86 -11.65 -0.42
C LEU A 52 -5.71 -12.05 -1.36
N THR A 53 -5.84 -13.14 -2.12
CA THR A 53 -4.77 -13.65 -2.96
C THR A 53 -4.48 -12.75 -4.16
N LYS A 54 -5.49 -12.45 -4.98
CA LYS A 54 -5.37 -11.57 -6.15
C LYS A 54 -5.03 -10.13 -5.77
N GLY A 55 -5.60 -9.64 -4.66
CA GLY A 55 -5.32 -8.31 -4.12
C GLY A 55 -3.87 -8.18 -3.65
N SER A 56 -3.39 -9.14 -2.86
CA SER A 56 -1.98 -9.18 -2.44
C SER A 56 -1.03 -9.31 -3.62
N PHE A 57 -1.35 -10.11 -4.64
CA PHE A 57 -0.53 -10.22 -5.84
C PHE A 57 -0.42 -8.89 -6.60
N LYS A 58 -1.54 -8.19 -6.82
CA LYS A 58 -1.54 -6.86 -7.44
C LYS A 58 -0.76 -5.84 -6.60
N GLY A 59 -0.93 -5.88 -5.28
CA GLY A 59 -0.19 -5.05 -4.34
C GLY A 59 1.32 -5.27 -4.40
N ALA A 60 1.76 -6.52 -4.35
CA ALA A 60 3.17 -6.89 -4.46
C ALA A 60 3.80 -6.42 -5.78
N LEU A 61 3.11 -6.63 -6.91
CA LEU A 61 3.57 -6.12 -8.21
C LEU A 61 3.71 -4.60 -8.24
N ARG A 62 2.90 -3.86 -7.47
CA ARG A 62 3.01 -2.42 -7.35
C ARG A 62 4.18 -2.00 -6.47
N ILE A 63 4.41 -2.69 -5.35
CA ILE A 63 5.57 -2.46 -4.47
C ILE A 63 6.86 -2.61 -5.27
N LEU A 64 6.97 -3.65 -6.11
CA LEU A 64 8.14 -3.86 -6.99
C LEU A 64 8.35 -2.71 -7.99
N ARG A 65 7.28 -2.08 -8.47
CA ARG A 65 7.34 -0.90 -9.34
C ARG A 65 7.61 0.40 -8.56
N CYS A 66 7.40 0.39 -7.26
CA CYS A 66 7.56 1.56 -6.39
C CYS A 66 9.00 1.65 -5.88
N HIS A 67 9.89 2.19 -6.71
CA HIS A 67 11.29 2.47 -6.36
C HIS A 67 11.58 3.98 -6.43
N PRO A 68 12.68 4.49 -5.84
CA PRO A 68 12.97 5.94 -5.77
C PRO A 68 12.99 6.65 -7.13
N TRP A 69 13.45 5.95 -8.17
CA TRP A 69 13.49 6.46 -9.56
C TRP A 69 12.18 6.29 -10.34
N ALA A 70 11.13 5.74 -9.72
CA ALA A 70 9.83 5.68 -10.38
C ALA A 70 9.29 7.11 -10.56
N LYS A 71 8.74 7.39 -11.75
CA LYS A 71 8.00 8.64 -12.03
C LYS A 71 6.89 8.87 -11.00
N GLY A 72 6.32 7.78 -10.47
CA GLY A 72 5.16 7.86 -9.61
C GLY A 72 3.90 8.26 -10.38
N GLY A 73 2.86 8.65 -9.66
CA GLY A 73 1.61 9.15 -10.23
C GLY A 73 0.37 8.45 -9.69
N GLU A 74 -0.78 8.80 -10.25
CA GLU A 74 -2.07 8.23 -9.87
C GLU A 74 -2.28 6.87 -10.55
N ASP A 75 -2.48 5.83 -9.75
CA ASP A 75 -2.79 4.48 -10.23
C ASP A 75 -3.80 3.84 -9.25
N PRO A 76 -5.08 4.25 -9.28
CA PRO A 76 -6.10 3.71 -8.39
C PRO A 76 -6.49 2.27 -8.76
N VAL A 77 -7.04 1.52 -7.79
CA VAL A 77 -7.54 0.17 -8.06
C VAL A 77 -8.77 0.26 -8.97
N ARG A 78 -8.60 -0.19 -10.22
CA ARG A 78 -9.67 -0.28 -11.22
C ARG A 78 -10.61 -1.44 -11.00
#